data_AF-A0A257S321-F1
#
_entry.id   AF-A0A257S321-F1
#
_cell.length_a   1.000
_cell.length_b   1.000
_cell.length_c   1.000
_cell.angle_alpha   90.00
_cell.angle_beta   90.00
_cell.angle_gamma   90.00
#
_symmetry.space_group_name_H-M   'P 1'
#
loop_
_entity.id
_entity.type
_entity.pdbx_description
1 polymer ?
#
loop_
_entity_poly.entity_id
_entity_poly.type
_entity_poly.pdbx_seq_one_letter_code
_entity_poly.pdbx_strand_id
1 'polypeptide(L)'
;MDEFDRLRDGLAQIGRLLPPLILAVVILGAGFFVARLLERIVDAFLERVQFDRSAARWGVTEAVERTGTGLDPARVVGKLLFWVVMLVVILLAASALGVQNISDVFSNLVSYIPNVFAAIIVIVLGMVLGEFVRALILASAGGVEGVPTLAKVAKAMIITISVFMALQQIGVAADIVTTAFTLILGALALSVALAFGLGNTALAGEIVRRWYEAGRVKAGRGAPARSTAPAAPAAAPGR
;
A
#
# COMPACT_ATOMS: atom_id res chain seq x y z
N MET A 1 -22.51 51.83 -37.74
CA MET A 1 -22.38 50.89 -36.61
C MET A 1 -22.52 51.74 -35.36
N ASP A 2 -23.73 51.79 -34.84
CA ASP A 2 -24.12 52.73 -33.80
C ASP A 2 -23.44 52.39 -32.48
N GLU A 3 -23.02 53.40 -31.72
CA GLU A 3 -22.40 53.21 -30.40
C GLU A 3 -23.30 52.43 -29.42
N PHE A 4 -24.62 52.50 -29.66
CA PHE A 4 -25.64 51.71 -28.97
C PHE A 4 -25.52 50.19 -29.21
N ASP A 5 -25.11 49.76 -30.41
CA ASP A 5 -24.90 48.33 -30.69
C ASP A 5 -23.64 47.82 -29.98
N ARG A 6 -22.58 48.64 -29.88
CA ARG A 6 -21.37 48.29 -29.10
C ARG A 6 -21.65 48.15 -27.61
N LEU A 7 -22.50 49.02 -27.05
CA LEU A 7 -22.92 48.94 -25.64
C LEU A 7 -23.83 47.73 -25.41
N ARG A 8 -24.73 47.43 -26.34
CA ARG A 8 -25.59 46.25 -26.28
C ARG A 8 -24.80 44.95 -26.39
N ASP A 9 -23.81 44.90 -27.27
CA ASP A 9 -22.93 43.75 -27.44
C ASP A 9 -22.01 43.56 -26.22
N GLY A 10 -21.48 44.65 -25.65
CA GLY A 10 -20.71 44.62 -24.41
C GLY A 10 -21.53 44.14 -23.21
N LEU A 11 -22.77 44.62 -23.07
CA LEU A 11 -23.71 44.15 -22.02
C LEU A 11 -24.12 42.69 -22.23
N ALA A 12 -24.29 42.25 -23.47
CA ALA A 12 -24.55 40.85 -23.80
C ALA A 12 -23.34 39.94 -23.51
N GLN A 13 -22.11 40.43 -23.66
CA GLN A 13 -20.89 39.73 -23.24
C GLN A 13 -20.78 39.62 -21.72
N ILE A 14 -21.12 40.67 -20.97
CA ILE A 14 -21.15 40.65 -19.50
C ILE A 14 -22.22 39.66 -18.99
N GLY A 15 -23.40 39.64 -19.62
CA GLY A 15 -24.46 38.67 -19.32
C GLY A 15 -24.05 37.22 -19.55
N ARG A 16 -23.13 36.96 -20.50
CA ARG A 16 -22.57 35.63 -20.79
C ARG A 16 -21.42 35.21 -19.88
N LEU A 17 -20.78 36.15 -19.18
CA LEU A 17 -19.70 35.90 -18.21
C LEU A 17 -20.23 35.55 -16.81
N LEU A 18 -21.50 35.89 -16.51
CA LEU A 18 -22.15 35.59 -15.23
C LEU A 18 -22.23 34.09 -14.89
N PRO A 19 -22.73 33.20 -15.77
CA PRO A 19 -22.79 31.76 -15.47
C PRO A 19 -21.40 31.10 -15.26
N PRO A 20 -20.36 31.37 -16.09
CA PRO A 20 -18.99 30.91 -15.87
C PRO A 20 -18.38 31.39 -14.56
N LEU A 21 -18.64 32.64 -14.17
CA LEU A 21 -18.15 33.22 -12.92
C LEU A 21 -18.70 32.46 -11.70
N ILE A 22 -20.00 32.13 -11.72
CA ILE A 22 -20.63 31.33 -10.66
C ILE A 22 -20.00 29.93 -10.61
N LEU A 23 -19.77 29.30 -11.77
CA LEU A 23 -19.16 27.97 -11.84
C LEU A 23 -17.72 27.98 -11.28
N ALA A 24 -16.93 28.99 -11.62
CA ALA A 24 -15.56 29.16 -11.12
C ALA A 24 -15.54 29.35 -9.59
N VAL A 25 -16.47 30.13 -9.04
CA VAL A 25 -16.61 30.31 -7.58
C VAL A 25 -16.99 28.99 -6.89
N VAL A 26 -17.90 28.21 -7.48
CA VAL A 26 -18.28 26.89 -6.96
C VAL A 26 -17.08 25.92 -6.97
N ILE A 27 -16.29 25.90 -8.05
CA ILE A 27 -15.09 25.07 -8.17
C ILE A 27 -14.02 25.48 -7.15
N LEU A 28 -13.78 26.79 -6.99
CA LEU A 28 -12.87 27.32 -5.97
C LEU A 28 -13.34 26.92 -4.55
N GLY A 29 -14.64 27.03 -4.27
CA GLY A 29 -15.20 26.63 -2.99
C GLY A 29 -15.06 25.13 -2.70
N ALA A 30 -15.46 24.28 -3.66
CA ALA A 30 -15.37 22.83 -3.55
C ALA A 30 -13.91 22.36 -3.46
N GLY A 31 -13.04 22.88 -4.32
CA GLY A 31 -11.62 22.57 -4.33
C GLY A 31 -10.90 23.05 -3.07
N PHE A 32 -11.26 24.22 -2.53
CA PHE A 32 -10.76 24.67 -1.24
C PHE A 32 -11.16 23.73 -0.11
N PHE A 33 -12.41 23.25 -0.11
CA PHE A 33 -12.88 22.28 0.87
C PHE A 33 -12.09 20.96 0.78
N VAL A 34 -11.89 20.43 -0.43
CA VAL A 34 -11.10 19.21 -0.67
C VAL A 34 -9.64 19.39 -0.27
N ALA A 35 -8.99 20.49 -0.66
CA ALA A 35 -7.61 20.78 -0.31
C ALA A 35 -7.41 20.84 1.21
N ARG A 36 -8.33 21.50 1.91
CA ARG A 36 -8.28 21.64 3.37
C ARG A 36 -8.63 20.33 4.09
N LEU A 37 -9.48 19.50 3.48
CA LEU A 37 -9.76 18.15 3.98
C LEU A 37 -8.52 17.25 3.82
N LEU A 38 -7.86 17.29 2.67
CA LEU A 38 -6.61 16.57 2.40
C LEU A 38 -5.50 17.01 3.35
N GLU A 39 -5.30 18.31 3.54
CA GLU A 39 -4.33 18.87 4.51
C GLU A 39 -4.57 18.27 5.90
N ARG A 40 -5.81 18.31 6.39
CA ARG A 40 -6.17 17.73 7.70
C ARG A 40 -5.97 16.23 7.78
N ILE A 41 -6.27 15.49 6.71
CA ILE A 41 -6.09 14.03 6.68
C ILE A 41 -4.60 13.71 6.72
N VAL A 42 -3.79 14.43 5.94
CA VAL A 42 -2.33 14.26 5.89
C VAL A 42 -1.72 14.62 7.23
N ASP A 43 -2.09 15.77 7.81
CA ASP A 43 -1.65 16.16 9.15
C ASP A 43 -2.05 15.11 10.19
N ALA A 44 -3.31 14.66 10.20
CA ALA A 44 -3.79 13.63 11.14
C ALA A 44 -3.13 12.26 10.90
N PHE A 45 -2.73 11.95 9.67
CA PHE A 45 -2.04 10.72 9.33
C PHE A 45 -0.56 10.80 9.76
N LEU A 46 0.11 11.93 9.52
CA LEU A 46 1.48 12.16 9.94
C LEU A 46 1.60 12.28 11.46
N GLU A 47 0.57 12.77 12.16
CA GLU A 47 0.50 12.76 13.62
C GLU A 47 0.26 11.34 14.17
N ARG A 48 -0.57 10.51 13.51
CA ARG A 48 -0.83 9.12 13.94
C ARG A 48 0.31 8.16 13.62
N VAL A 49 0.96 8.34 12.49
CA VAL A 49 2.19 7.64 12.14
C VAL A 49 3.27 8.30 12.99
N GLN A 50 3.62 7.71 14.13
CA GLN A 50 4.60 8.21 15.11
C GLN A 50 5.99 8.54 14.50
N PHE A 51 6.09 9.61 13.71
CA PHE A 51 7.33 10.31 13.42
C PHE A 51 7.91 10.86 14.72
N ASP A 52 7.07 11.11 15.73
CA ASP A 52 7.47 11.61 17.04
C ASP A 52 8.35 10.62 17.84
N ARG A 53 8.19 9.30 17.64
CA ARG A 53 9.09 8.28 18.25
C ARG A 53 10.21 7.77 17.35
N SER A 54 10.17 8.15 16.07
CA SER A 54 11.19 7.72 15.10
C SER A 54 12.18 8.85 14.81
N ALA A 55 11.77 10.12 14.79
CA ALA A 55 12.68 11.26 14.65
C ALA A 55 13.65 11.41 15.84
N ALA A 56 13.21 11.06 17.06
CA ALA A 56 14.08 11.04 18.25
C ALA A 56 15.24 10.02 18.16
N ARG A 57 15.14 9.01 17.28
CA ARG A 57 16.23 8.05 17.00
C ARG A 57 17.12 8.45 15.83
N TRP A 58 16.73 9.46 15.06
CA TRP A 58 17.43 9.90 13.83
C TRP A 58 18.02 11.31 13.94
N GLY A 59 18.17 11.86 15.16
CA GLY A 59 18.94 13.08 15.42
C GLY A 59 18.40 14.36 14.77
N VAL A 60 17.16 14.36 14.27
CA VAL A 60 16.58 15.52 13.59
C VAL A 60 16.23 16.64 14.59
N THR A 61 16.09 16.32 15.88
CA THR A 61 15.81 17.28 16.95
C THR A 61 16.93 18.32 17.10
N GLU A 62 18.19 17.94 16.87
CA GLU A 62 19.35 18.82 17.09
C GLU A 62 19.55 19.83 15.94
N ALA A 63 19.03 19.53 14.76
CA ALA A 63 19.00 20.47 13.62
C ALA A 63 17.84 21.48 13.70
N VAL A 64 16.75 21.13 14.41
CA VAL A 64 15.55 21.96 14.57
C VAL A 64 15.66 22.92 15.77
N GLU A 65 16.37 22.53 16.83
CA GLU A 65 16.62 23.42 17.97
C GLU A 65 17.51 24.63 17.63
N ARG A 66 18.35 24.53 16.59
CA ARG A 66 19.25 25.63 16.17
C ARG A 66 18.58 26.72 15.34
N THR A 67 17.37 26.49 14.83
CA THR A 67 16.67 27.42 13.93
C THR A 67 15.50 28.15 14.59
N GLY A 68 15.23 27.92 15.88
CA GLY A 68 14.30 28.73 16.69
C GLY A 68 12.86 28.81 16.16
N THR A 69 12.52 27.99 15.18
CA THR A 69 11.20 27.93 14.56
C THR A 69 10.64 26.56 14.88
N GLY A 70 9.66 26.51 15.79
CA GLY A 70 8.89 25.30 16.12
C GLY A 70 8.01 24.83 14.94
N LEU A 71 8.60 24.73 13.75
CA LEU A 71 7.98 24.26 12.54
C LEU A 71 8.06 22.73 12.54
N ASP A 72 6.97 22.13 12.98
CA ASP A 72 6.75 20.69 12.91
C ASP A 72 6.84 20.25 11.43
N PRO A 73 7.83 19.42 11.03
CA PRO A 73 8.05 19.04 9.64
C PRO A 73 6.80 18.43 8.98
N ALA A 74 5.99 17.73 9.77
CA ALA A 74 4.72 17.16 9.31
C ALA A 74 3.75 18.24 8.81
N ARG A 75 3.66 19.35 9.54
CA ARG A 75 2.79 20.47 9.22
C ARG A 75 3.26 21.25 8.00
N VAL A 76 4.57 21.24 7.72
CA VAL A 76 5.14 21.80 6.49
C VAL A 76 4.69 20.98 5.28
N VAL A 77 4.69 19.65 5.38
CA VAL A 77 4.26 18.75 4.30
C VAL A 77 2.77 18.88 4.02
N GLY A 78 1.91 18.90 5.05
CA GLY A 78 0.48 19.11 4.88
C GLY A 78 0.16 20.44 4.19
N LYS A 79 0.84 21.51 4.62
CA LYS A 79 0.68 22.86 4.05
C LYS A 79 1.22 22.99 2.63
N LEU A 80 2.30 22.27 2.30
CA LEU A 80 2.84 22.20 0.94
C LEU A 80 1.86 21.48 0.01
N LEU A 81 1.27 20.37 0.47
CA LEU A 81 0.29 19.62 -0.30
C LEU A 81 -0.98 20.45 -0.54
N PHE A 82 -1.46 21.19 0.48
CA PHE A 82 -2.54 22.15 0.34
C PHE A 82 -2.26 23.14 -0.79
N TRP A 83 -1.05 23.72 -0.83
CA TRP A 83 -0.68 24.68 -1.87
C TRP A 83 -0.67 24.08 -3.27
N VAL A 84 -0.18 22.85 -3.44
CA VAL A 84 -0.19 22.15 -4.73
C VAL A 84 -1.61 21.85 -5.19
N VAL A 85 -2.47 21.34 -4.30
CA VAL A 85 -3.88 21.08 -4.63
C VAL A 85 -4.61 22.38 -4.93
N MET A 86 -4.35 23.45 -4.17
CA MET A 86 -4.94 24.77 -4.40
C MET A 86 -4.52 25.34 -5.76
N LEU A 87 -3.26 25.19 -6.14
CA LEU A 87 -2.76 25.62 -7.45
C LEU A 87 -3.56 24.94 -8.56
N VAL A 88 -3.75 23.62 -8.47
CA VAL A 88 -4.59 22.86 -9.41
C VAL A 88 -6.00 23.43 -9.42
N VAL A 89 -6.67 23.56 -8.27
CA VAL A 89 -8.03 24.13 -8.17
C VAL A 89 -8.15 25.52 -8.81
N ILE A 90 -7.14 26.39 -8.63
CA ILE A 90 -7.10 27.72 -9.25
C ILE A 90 -7.04 27.60 -10.78
N LEU A 91 -6.20 26.70 -11.32
CA LEU A 91 -6.15 26.44 -12.76
C LEU A 91 -7.51 25.97 -13.30
N LEU A 92 -8.24 25.16 -12.53
CA LEU A 92 -9.57 24.66 -12.91
C LEU A 92 -10.64 25.76 -12.85
N ALA A 93 -10.62 26.61 -11.83
CA ALA A 93 -11.52 27.77 -11.74
C ALA A 93 -11.24 28.80 -12.85
N ALA A 94 -9.95 29.03 -13.16
CA ALA A 94 -9.53 29.87 -14.27
C ALA A 94 -9.98 29.30 -15.61
N SER A 95 -10.01 27.96 -15.74
CA SER A 95 -10.62 27.40 -16.92
C SER A 95 -12.12 27.71 -16.94
N ALA A 96 -12.89 27.37 -15.90
CA ALA A 96 -14.36 27.47 -15.87
C ALA A 96 -14.96 28.81 -16.36
N LEU A 97 -14.18 29.89 -16.34
CA LEU A 97 -14.46 31.19 -16.96
C LEU A 97 -14.54 31.20 -18.50
N GLY A 98 -14.36 30.06 -19.19
CA GLY A 98 -14.64 29.92 -20.62
C GLY A 98 -13.41 29.72 -21.52
N VAL A 99 -12.28 29.27 -20.99
CA VAL A 99 -11.11 28.85 -21.79
C VAL A 99 -11.34 27.43 -22.39
N GLN A 100 -12.43 27.28 -23.16
CA GLN A 100 -12.92 26.21 -24.05
C GLN A 100 -12.62 24.68 -23.87
N ASN A 101 -11.81 24.21 -22.92
CA ASN A 101 -11.41 22.80 -22.71
C ASN A 101 -11.67 22.25 -21.28
N ILE A 102 -12.89 22.41 -20.72
CA ILE A 102 -13.03 22.49 -19.23
C ILE A 102 -14.16 21.67 -18.65
N SER A 103 -15.25 21.45 -19.40
CA SER A 103 -16.35 20.60 -18.96
C SER A 103 -15.87 19.17 -18.63
N ASP A 104 -14.86 18.69 -19.37
CA ASP A 104 -14.20 17.42 -19.12
C ASP A 104 -13.42 17.40 -17.79
N VAL A 105 -12.82 18.54 -17.43
CA VAL A 105 -12.07 18.69 -16.20
C VAL A 105 -12.99 18.73 -14.97
N PHE A 106 -14.16 19.35 -15.10
CA PHE A 106 -15.20 19.32 -14.06
C PHE A 106 -15.76 17.90 -13.84
N SER A 107 -16.05 17.17 -14.92
CA SER A 107 -16.48 15.76 -14.84
C SER A 107 -15.41 14.88 -14.18
N ASN A 108 -14.14 15.10 -14.53
CA ASN A 108 -13.01 14.41 -13.93
C ASN A 108 -12.82 14.76 -12.44
N LEU A 109 -13.04 15.99 -12.02
CA LEU A 109 -12.99 16.34 -10.59
C LEU A 109 -14.06 15.62 -9.76
N VAL A 110 -15.30 15.60 -10.26
CA VAL A 110 -16.41 14.98 -9.54
C VAL A 110 -16.19 13.47 -9.41
N SER A 111 -15.59 12.82 -10.42
CA SER A 111 -15.23 11.40 -10.36
C SER A 111 -14.06 11.11 -9.40
N TYR A 112 -13.25 12.11 -9.05
CA TYR A 112 -12.22 11.99 -8.02
C TYR A 112 -12.77 11.93 -6.58
N ILE A 113 -13.95 12.51 -6.31
CA ILE A 113 -14.53 12.53 -4.95
C ILE A 113 -14.79 11.12 -4.40
N PRO A 114 -15.48 10.21 -5.13
CA PRO A 114 -15.66 8.82 -4.69
C PRO A 114 -14.34 8.09 -4.45
N ASN A 115 -13.34 8.37 -5.28
CA ASN A 115 -12.02 7.76 -5.21
C ASN A 115 -11.26 8.20 -3.95
N VAL A 116 -11.23 9.50 -3.64
CA VAL A 116 -10.62 10.00 -2.41
C VAL A 116 -11.31 9.41 -1.18
N PHE A 117 -12.65 9.33 -1.19
CA PHE A 117 -13.41 8.71 -0.11
C PHE A 117 -13.05 7.23 0.08
N ALA A 118 -12.99 6.46 -1.02
CA ALA A 118 -12.56 5.07 -0.97
C ALA A 118 -11.10 4.92 -0.47
N ALA A 119 -10.19 5.81 -0.85
CA ALA A 119 -8.80 5.80 -0.38
C ALA A 119 -8.72 5.98 1.15
N ILE A 120 -9.49 6.91 1.70
CA ILE A 120 -9.58 7.13 3.15
C ILE A 120 -10.10 5.88 3.87
N ILE A 121 -11.18 5.28 3.34
CA ILE A 121 -11.76 4.05 3.91
C ILE A 121 -10.73 2.93 3.92
N VAL A 122 -10.02 2.72 2.81
CA VAL A 122 -8.99 1.67 2.69
C VAL A 122 -7.87 1.87 3.69
N ILE A 123 -7.40 3.10 3.92
CA ILE A 123 -6.38 3.40 4.94
C ILE A 123 -6.89 3.08 6.34
N VAL A 124 -8.11 3.50 6.68
CA VAL A 124 -8.72 3.24 7.99
C VAL A 124 -8.88 1.74 8.21
N LEU A 125 -9.43 1.02 7.23
CA LEU A 125 -9.57 -0.44 7.29
C LEU A 125 -8.21 -1.12 7.41
N GLY A 126 -7.20 -0.67 6.67
CA GLY A 126 -5.83 -1.17 6.77
C GLY A 126 -5.23 -1.06 8.16
N MET A 127 -5.43 0.09 8.83
CA MET A 127 -4.96 0.28 10.20
C MET A 127 -5.68 -0.64 11.18
N VAL A 128 -7.00 -0.76 11.08
CA VAL A 128 -7.82 -1.62 11.95
C VAL A 128 -7.45 -3.09 11.75
N LEU A 129 -7.38 -3.55 10.49
CA LEU A 129 -7.02 -4.91 10.14
C LEU A 129 -5.57 -5.22 10.56
N GLY A 130 -4.64 -4.28 10.37
CA GLY A 130 -3.26 -4.44 10.79
C GLY A 130 -3.12 -4.63 12.30
N GLU A 131 -3.88 -3.86 13.10
CA GLU A 131 -3.89 -4.03 14.56
C GLU A 131 -4.61 -5.32 14.98
N PHE A 132 -5.73 -5.66 14.32
CA PHE A 132 -6.46 -6.90 14.58
C PHE A 132 -5.58 -8.13 14.33
N VAL A 133 -4.87 -8.19 13.20
CA VAL A 133 -3.96 -9.29 12.88
C VAL A 133 -2.79 -9.33 13.86
N ARG A 134 -2.22 -8.19 14.22
CA ARG A 134 -1.18 -8.12 15.26
C ARG A 134 -1.67 -8.71 16.59
N ALA A 135 -2.85 -8.29 17.03
CA ALA A 135 -3.44 -8.76 18.28
C ALA A 135 -3.72 -10.26 18.24
N LEU A 136 -4.21 -10.77 17.11
CA LEU A 136 -4.46 -12.20 16.90
C LEU A 136 -3.18 -13.03 16.99
N ILE A 137 -2.09 -12.58 16.33
CA ILE A 137 -0.78 -13.27 16.38
C ILE A 137 -0.20 -13.26 17.80
N LEU A 138 -0.30 -12.12 18.50
CA LEU A 138 0.16 -12.01 19.88
C LEU A 138 -0.68 -12.88 20.84
N ALA A 139 -1.99 -12.97 20.61
CA ALA A 139 -2.88 -13.80 21.42
C ALA A 139 -2.63 -15.30 21.19
N SER A 140 -2.29 -15.73 19.98
CA SER A 140 -2.08 -17.15 19.68
C SER A 140 -0.76 -17.71 20.21
N ALA A 141 0.29 -16.88 20.29
CA ALA A 141 1.66 -17.38 20.57
C ALA A 141 2.55 -16.38 21.34
N GLY A 142 1.95 -15.48 22.14
CA GLY A 142 2.65 -14.37 22.79
C GLY A 142 3.82 -14.71 23.72
N GLY A 143 4.00 -15.98 24.08
CA GLY A 143 5.11 -16.47 24.91
C GLY A 143 6.35 -16.98 24.15
N VAL A 144 6.29 -17.10 22.82
CA VAL A 144 7.42 -17.64 22.02
C VAL A 144 8.31 -16.50 21.52
N GLU A 145 9.63 -16.65 21.69
CA GLU A 145 10.62 -15.72 21.14
C GLU A 145 10.44 -15.60 19.61
N GLY A 146 10.30 -14.36 19.12
CA GLY A 146 10.11 -14.07 17.70
C GLY A 146 8.65 -13.80 17.26
N VAL A 147 7.65 -14.20 18.05
CA VAL A 147 6.23 -13.90 17.76
C VAL A 147 5.92 -12.39 17.79
N PRO A 148 6.43 -11.61 18.77
CA PRO A 148 6.19 -10.16 18.77
C PRO A 148 6.78 -9.44 17.55
N THR A 149 7.92 -9.90 17.04
CA THR A 149 8.53 -9.37 15.80
C THR A 149 7.70 -9.76 14.58
N LEU A 150 7.24 -11.01 14.50
CA LEU A 150 6.37 -11.45 13.41
C LEU A 150 5.05 -10.66 13.37
N ALA A 151 4.44 -10.42 14.53
CA ALA A 151 3.22 -9.61 14.65
C ALA A 151 3.42 -8.16 14.18
N LYS A 152 4.59 -7.57 14.47
CA LYS A 152 4.95 -6.23 13.98
C LYS A 152 5.15 -6.22 12.46
N VAL A 153 5.84 -7.21 11.91
CA VAL A 153 6.05 -7.34 10.46
C VAL A 153 4.73 -7.55 9.73
N ALA A 154 3.86 -8.42 10.23
CA ALA A 154 2.53 -8.66 9.65
C ALA A 154 1.69 -7.38 9.61
N LYS A 155 1.63 -6.63 10.73
CA LYS A 155 0.98 -5.31 10.77
C LYS A 155 1.57 -4.35 9.75
N ALA A 156 2.90 -4.24 9.70
CA ALA A 156 3.58 -3.35 8.77
C ALA A 156 3.25 -3.69 7.31
N MET A 157 3.22 -4.98 6.94
CA MET A 157 2.84 -5.43 5.61
C MET A 157 1.41 -5.02 5.25
N ILE A 158 0.45 -5.22 6.15
CA ILE A 158 -0.96 -4.84 5.93
C ILE A 158 -1.08 -3.33 5.71
N ILE A 159 -0.45 -2.52 6.58
CA ILE A 159 -0.49 -1.06 6.47
C ILE A 159 0.14 -0.60 5.15
N THR A 160 1.31 -1.15 4.78
CA THR A 160 1.97 -0.84 3.51
C THR A 160 1.04 -1.14 2.34
N ILE A 161 0.43 -2.33 2.28
CA ILE A 161 -0.51 -2.70 1.22
C ILE A 161 -1.70 -1.73 1.15
N SER A 162 -2.28 -1.36 2.29
CA SER A 162 -3.39 -0.41 2.33
C SER A 162 -3.00 0.99 1.85
N VAL A 163 -1.79 1.45 2.14
CA VAL A 163 -1.27 2.72 1.61
C VAL A 163 -1.13 2.64 0.09
N PHE A 164 -0.54 1.58 -0.45
CA PHE A 164 -0.45 1.38 -1.91
C PHE A 164 -1.83 1.33 -2.58
N MET A 165 -2.78 0.61 -1.97
CA MET A 165 -4.15 0.51 -2.47
C MET A 165 -4.87 1.87 -2.45
N ALA A 166 -4.64 2.69 -1.42
CA ALA A 166 -5.17 4.04 -1.36
C ALA A 166 -4.55 4.97 -2.41
N LEU A 167 -3.25 4.85 -2.67
CA LEU A 167 -2.57 5.58 -3.76
C LEU A 167 -3.15 5.18 -5.13
N GLN A 168 -3.42 3.89 -5.34
CA GLN A 168 -4.05 3.40 -6.55
C GLN A 168 -5.46 3.97 -6.73
N GLN A 169 -6.24 4.07 -5.65
CA GLN A 169 -7.59 4.64 -5.68
C GLN A 169 -7.58 6.12 -6.07
N ILE A 170 -6.57 6.89 -5.64
CA ILE A 170 -6.39 8.31 -6.01
C ILE A 170 -6.13 8.47 -7.53
N GLY A 171 -5.80 7.40 -8.27
CA GLY A 171 -5.77 7.43 -9.73
C GLY A 171 -4.61 8.20 -10.36
N VAL A 172 -3.68 8.73 -9.56
CA VAL A 172 -2.47 9.38 -10.06
C VAL A 172 -1.52 8.30 -10.59
N ALA A 173 -1.49 8.14 -11.92
CA ALA A 173 -0.66 7.17 -12.63
C ALA A 173 -0.74 5.76 -11.99
N ALA A 174 -1.96 5.26 -11.81
CA ALA A 174 -2.23 3.97 -11.14
C ALA A 174 -1.40 2.81 -11.72
N ASP A 175 -1.14 2.81 -13.03
CA ASP A 175 -0.29 1.80 -13.68
C ASP A 175 1.17 1.87 -13.19
N ILE A 176 1.71 3.07 -13.00
CA ILE A 176 3.07 3.26 -12.46
C ILE A 176 3.13 2.74 -11.03
N VAL A 177 2.15 3.11 -10.20
CA VAL A 177 2.06 2.67 -8.80
C VAL A 177 1.94 1.14 -8.72
N THR A 178 1.06 0.54 -9.52
CA THR A 178 0.82 -0.91 -9.56
C THR A 178 2.07 -1.66 -10.04
N THR A 179 2.74 -1.15 -11.07
CA THR A 179 3.97 -1.74 -11.60
C THR A 179 5.09 -1.69 -10.56
N ALA A 180 5.31 -0.52 -9.95
CA ALA A 180 6.32 -0.35 -8.90
C ALA A 180 6.03 -1.27 -7.70
N PHE A 181 4.78 -1.32 -7.25
CA PHE A 181 4.35 -2.21 -6.17
C PHE A 181 4.59 -3.68 -6.50
N THR A 182 4.23 -4.12 -7.70
CA THR A 182 4.42 -5.51 -8.16
C THR A 182 5.91 -5.86 -8.20
N LEU A 183 6.75 -4.94 -8.66
CA LEU A 183 8.20 -5.14 -8.68
C LEU A 183 8.78 -5.22 -7.26
N ILE A 184 8.37 -4.32 -6.37
CA ILE A 184 8.86 -4.29 -4.98
C ILE A 184 8.40 -5.54 -4.22
N LEU A 185 7.10 -5.87 -4.27
CA LEU A 185 6.59 -7.06 -3.61
C LEU A 185 7.12 -8.34 -4.26
N GLY A 186 7.27 -8.38 -5.58
CA GLY A 186 7.88 -9.49 -6.29
C GLY A 186 9.32 -9.74 -5.82
N ALA A 187 10.13 -8.68 -5.73
CA ALA A 187 11.49 -8.76 -5.20
C ALA A 187 11.53 -9.19 -3.73
N LEU A 188 10.64 -8.65 -2.89
CA LEU A 188 10.53 -9.03 -1.49
C LEU A 188 10.12 -10.50 -1.33
N ALA A 189 9.11 -10.93 -2.08
CA ALA A 189 8.61 -12.30 -2.08
C ALA A 189 9.71 -13.27 -2.54
N LEU A 190 10.45 -12.94 -3.60
CA LEU A 190 11.61 -13.71 -4.06
C LEU A 190 12.70 -13.78 -2.99
N SER A 191 13.02 -12.65 -2.36
CA SER A 191 14.04 -12.59 -1.30
C SER A 191 13.67 -13.50 -0.12
N VAL A 192 12.43 -13.43 0.33
CA VAL A 192 11.89 -14.28 1.39
C VAL A 192 11.88 -15.75 0.95
N ALA A 193 11.39 -16.05 -0.24
CA ALA A 193 11.34 -17.42 -0.78
C ALA A 193 12.73 -18.05 -0.86
N LEU A 194 13.74 -17.30 -1.30
CA LEU A 194 15.13 -17.76 -1.35
C LEU A 194 15.74 -17.93 0.05
N ALA A 195 15.51 -16.98 0.96
CA ALA A 195 16.01 -17.08 2.33
C ALA A 195 15.46 -18.32 3.05
N PHE A 196 14.15 -18.57 2.94
CA PHE A 196 13.52 -19.77 3.50
C PHE A 196 13.91 -21.04 2.74
N GLY A 197 13.94 -20.98 1.41
CA GLY A 197 14.27 -22.12 0.55
C GLY A 197 15.69 -22.65 0.76
N LEU A 198 16.67 -21.75 0.80
CA LEU A 198 18.07 -22.10 1.06
C LEU A 198 18.32 -22.40 2.54
N GLY A 199 17.68 -21.64 3.45
CA GLY A 199 17.88 -21.76 4.89
C GLY A 199 17.31 -23.04 5.52
N ASN A 200 16.25 -23.64 4.95
CA ASN A 200 15.59 -24.82 5.53
C ASN A 200 15.98 -26.15 4.87
N THR A 201 17.01 -26.17 4.02
CA THR A 201 17.45 -27.36 3.28
C THR A 201 17.83 -28.54 4.19
N ALA A 202 18.44 -28.27 5.35
CA ALA A 202 18.81 -29.30 6.32
C ALA A 202 17.58 -30.02 6.91
N LEU A 203 16.58 -29.27 7.38
CA LEU A 203 15.32 -29.86 7.87
C LEU A 203 14.58 -30.61 6.77
N ALA A 204 14.52 -30.05 5.55
CA ALA A 204 13.89 -30.71 4.41
C ALA A 204 14.56 -32.05 4.09
N GLY A 205 15.89 -32.09 4.12
CA GLY A 205 16.67 -33.31 3.93
C GLY A 205 16.38 -34.38 4.99
N GLU A 206 16.27 -33.99 6.27
CA GLU A 206 15.91 -34.92 7.34
C GLU A 206 14.51 -35.51 7.19
N ILE A 207 13.52 -34.69 6.85
CA ILE A 207 12.14 -35.15 6.65
C ILE A 207 12.08 -36.19 5.52
N VAL A 208 12.71 -35.90 4.39
CA VAL A 208 12.76 -36.82 3.23
C VAL A 208 13.50 -38.12 3.59
N ARG A 209 14.62 -38.03 4.31
CA ARG A 209 15.41 -39.19 4.72
C ARG A 209 14.62 -40.12 5.65
N ARG A 210 13.87 -39.56 6.60
CA ARG A 210 12.97 -40.32 7.48
C ARG A 210 11.87 -41.04 6.69
N TRP A 211 11.29 -40.37 5.68
CA TRP A 211 10.27 -40.98 4.83
C TRP A 211 10.84 -42.13 4.00
N TYR A 212 12.04 -41.95 3.46
CA TYR A 212 12.74 -42.98 2.69
C TYR A 212 13.06 -44.21 3.55
N GLU A 213 13.55 -44.01 4.77
CA GLU A 213 13.85 -45.08 5.72
C GLU A 213 12.57 -45.81 6.18
N ALA A 214 11.51 -45.07 6.51
CA ALA A 214 10.22 -45.65 6.87
C ALA A 214 9.60 -46.49 5.73
N GLY A 215 9.78 -46.07 4.48
CA GLY A 215 9.38 -46.83 3.30
C GLY A 215 10.17 -48.14 3.12
N ARG A 216 11.50 -48.11 3.33
CA ARG A 216 12.35 -49.31 3.26
C ARG A 216 12.02 -50.34 4.34
N VAL A 217 11.68 -49.90 5.54
CA VAL A 217 11.30 -50.83 6.64
C VAL A 217 9.99 -51.56 6.33
N LYS A 218 9.02 -50.90 5.67
CA LYS A 218 7.79 -51.56 5.20
C LYS A 218 8.05 -52.52 4.04
N ALA A 219 8.91 -52.16 3.09
CA ALA A 219 9.26 -53.02 1.96
C ALA A 219 10.08 -54.26 2.38
N GLY A 220 10.96 -54.14 3.37
CA GLY A 220 11.76 -55.25 3.90
C GLY A 220 10.98 -56.28 4.71
N ARG A 221 9.85 -55.90 5.32
CA ARG A 221 8.97 -56.83 6.06
C ARG A 221 8.06 -57.68 5.15
N GLY A 222 7.94 -57.35 3.87
CA GLY A 222 7.14 -58.09 2.89
C GLY A 222 7.92 -59.04 1.99
N ALA A 223 9.25 -59.09 2.08
CA ALA A 223 10.04 -60.02 1.28
C ALA A 223 9.96 -61.42 1.91
N PRO A 224 9.38 -62.44 1.24
CA PRO A 224 9.38 -63.79 1.78
C PRO A 224 10.83 -64.24 1.91
N ALA A 225 11.21 -64.67 3.11
CA ALA A 225 12.47 -65.33 3.35
C ALA A 225 12.61 -66.45 2.32
N ARG A 226 13.55 -66.31 1.38
CA ARG A 226 13.90 -67.39 0.47
C ARG A 226 14.27 -68.57 1.35
N SER A 227 13.40 -69.58 1.32
CA SER A 227 13.59 -70.89 1.91
C SER A 227 15.01 -71.34 1.61
N THR A 228 15.85 -71.37 2.64
CA THR A 228 17.06 -72.17 2.66
C THR A 228 16.61 -73.62 2.61
N ALA A 229 16.32 -74.12 1.41
CA ALA A 229 16.17 -75.55 1.21
C ALA A 229 17.48 -76.21 1.68
N PRO A 230 17.42 -77.16 2.62
CA PRO A 230 18.61 -77.86 3.07
C PRO A 230 19.22 -78.59 1.88
N ALA A 231 20.54 -78.44 1.71
CA ALA A 231 21.30 -79.18 0.72
C ALA A 231 20.99 -80.68 0.84
N ALA A 232 20.48 -81.27 -0.24
CA ALA A 232 20.20 -82.69 -0.30
C ALA A 232 21.49 -83.50 -0.01
N PRO A 233 21.42 -84.57 0.80
CA PRO A 233 22.60 -85.35 1.14
C PRO A 233 23.17 -86.03 -0.11
N ALA A 234 24.50 -85.98 -0.23
CA ALA A 234 25.28 -86.62 -1.27
C ALA A 234 24.96 -88.14 -1.32
N ALA A 235 24.52 -88.60 -2.49
CA ALA A 235 24.40 -90.02 -2.78
C ALA A 235 25.80 -90.66 -2.79
N ALA A 236 25.96 -91.70 -1.97
CA ALA A 236 27.17 -92.51 -1.85
C ALA A 236 27.48 -93.32 -3.14
N PRO A 237 28.74 -93.71 -3.39
CA PRO A 237 29.13 -94.40 -4.60
C PRO A 237 28.76 -95.90 -4.55
N GLY A 238 28.10 -96.40 -5.59
CA GLY A 238 27.82 -97.80 -5.79
C GLY A 238 28.75 -98.43 -6.82
N ARG A 239 29.63 -99.30 -6.33
CA ARG A 239 30.29 -100.48 -6.94
C ARG A 239 30.90 -100.39 -8.33
#